data_AF-A0A347TIS0-F1
#
_entry.id   AF-A0A347TIS0-F1
#
_cell.length_a   1.000
_cell.length_b   1.000
_cell.length_c   1.000
_cell.angle_alpha   90.00
_cell.angle_beta   90.00
_cell.angle_gamma   90.00
#
_symmetry.space_group_name_H-M   'P 1'
#
loop_
_entity.id
_entity.type
_entity.pdbx_description
1 polymer ?
#
loop_
_entity_poly.entity_id
_entity_poly.type
_entity_poly.pdbx_seq_one_letter_code
_entity_poly.pdbx_strand_id
1 'polypeptide(L)'
;MEDNFKQSEYLALKSLVLELKEMISLMIPQKASVSYLSETTGKSRQSIRQFLINNFEPEVDYWVDGGKMFASQKAVITILNRSSK
;
A
#
# COMPACT_ATOMS: atom_id res chain seq x y z
N MET A 1 23.80 -32.66 -13.56
CA MET A 1 22.97 -32.97 -12.38
C MET A 1 22.85 -31.75 -11.45
N GLU A 2 23.94 -30.99 -11.21
CA GLU A 2 23.91 -29.72 -10.44
C GLU A 2 22.98 -28.63 -11.01
N ASP A 3 22.88 -28.50 -12.33
CA ASP A 3 22.07 -27.43 -12.96
C ASP A 3 20.56 -27.57 -12.69
N ASN A 4 20.08 -28.82 -12.61
CA ASN A 4 18.68 -29.12 -12.32
C ASN A 4 18.32 -28.81 -10.86
N PHE A 5 19.30 -28.99 -9.96
CA PHE A 5 19.13 -28.65 -8.54
C PHE A 5 19.04 -27.13 -8.34
N LYS A 6 19.94 -26.36 -8.97
CA LYS A 6 19.88 -24.89 -8.96
C LYS A 6 18.58 -24.34 -9.55
N GLN A 7 18.08 -24.96 -10.61
CA GLN A 7 16.78 -24.59 -11.18
C GLN A 7 15.63 -24.86 -10.21
N SER A 8 15.63 -26.00 -9.52
CA SER A 8 14.60 -26.34 -8.54
C SER A 8 14.61 -25.40 -7.32
N GLU A 9 15.80 -25.04 -6.81
CA GLU A 9 15.96 -24.09 -5.70
C GLU A 9 15.51 -22.69 -6.11
N TYR A 10 15.85 -22.25 -7.32
CA TYR A 10 15.40 -20.97 -7.85
C TYR A 10 13.86 -20.89 -7.94
N LEU A 11 13.22 -21.95 -8.44
CA LEU A 11 11.77 -22.00 -8.55
C LEU A 11 11.09 -22.00 -7.17
N ALA A 12 11.64 -22.73 -6.21
CA ALA A 12 11.14 -22.74 -4.83
C ALA A 12 11.25 -21.34 -4.19
N LEU A 13 12.40 -20.68 -4.32
CA LEU A 13 12.60 -19.32 -3.81
C LEU A 13 11.65 -18.33 -4.47
N LYS A 14 11.47 -18.40 -5.80
CA LYS A 14 10.51 -17.56 -6.52
C LYS A 14 9.09 -17.76 -6.00
N SER A 15 8.68 -19.00 -5.75
CA SER A 15 7.35 -19.30 -5.19
C SER A 15 7.16 -18.65 -3.82
N LEU A 16 8.13 -18.83 -2.92
CA LEU A 16 8.09 -18.23 -1.58
C LEU A 16 8.01 -16.69 -1.63
N VAL A 17 8.75 -16.05 -2.53
CA VAL A 17 8.70 -14.58 -2.71
C VAL A 17 7.34 -14.13 -3.23
N LEU A 18 6.71 -14.90 -4.12
CA LEU A 18 5.38 -14.59 -4.63
C LEU A 18 4.31 -14.73 -3.54
N GLU A 19 4.35 -15.79 -2.73
CA GLU A 19 3.45 -15.97 -1.59
C GLU A 19 3.60 -14.84 -0.58
N LEU A 20 4.83 -14.46 -0.23
CA LEU A 20 5.09 -13.32 0.66
C LEU A 20 4.51 -12.02 0.11
N LYS A 21 4.65 -11.77 -1.20
CA LYS A 21 4.08 -10.59 -1.86
C LYS A 21 2.55 -10.58 -1.76
N GLU A 22 1.90 -11.73 -1.96
CA GLU A 22 0.45 -11.85 -1.84
C GLU A 22 -0.01 -11.62 -0.41
N MET A 23 0.65 -12.22 0.59
CA MET A 23 0.34 -12.00 2.01
C MET A 23 0.45 -10.52 2.40
N ILE A 24 1.51 -9.83 1.96
CA ILE A 24 1.68 -8.39 2.21
C ILE A 24 0.52 -7.60 1.58
N SER A 25 0.07 -7.97 0.38
CA SER A 25 -1.05 -7.28 -0.28
C SER A 25 -2.37 -7.39 0.49
N LEU A 26 -2.59 -8.51 1.20
CA LEU A 26 -3.76 -8.72 2.06
C LEU A 26 -3.73 -7.86 3.34
N MET A 27 -2.52 -7.50 3.81
CA MET A 27 -2.36 -6.64 4.98
C MET A 27 -2.59 -5.16 4.67
N ILE A 28 -2.57 -4.77 3.39
CA ILE A 28 -2.78 -3.38 2.99
C ILE A 28 -4.27 -3.13 2.71
N PRO A 29 -4.93 -2.23 3.46
CA PRO A 29 -6.34 -1.96 3.26
C PRO A 29 -6.65 -1.57 1.81
N GLN A 30 -7.69 -2.18 1.23
CA GLN A 30 -8.17 -1.86 -0.14
C GLN A 30 -8.57 -0.38 -0.29
N LYS A 31 -9.03 0.22 0.81
CA LYS A 31 -9.17 1.65 0.99
C LYS A 31 -8.89 1.99 2.45
N ALA A 32 -8.38 3.19 2.71
CA ALA A 32 -8.17 3.65 4.07
C ALA A 32 -8.70 5.07 4.27
N SER A 33 -9.21 5.36 5.46
CA SER A 33 -9.59 6.73 5.80
C SER A 33 -8.35 7.59 6.03
N VAL A 34 -8.48 8.89 5.81
CA VAL A 34 -7.44 9.86 6.21
C VAL A 34 -7.12 9.78 7.70
N SER A 35 -8.10 9.47 8.56
CA SER A 35 -7.86 9.26 9.99
C SER A 35 -6.93 8.07 10.25
N TYR A 36 -7.19 6.93 9.61
CA TYR A 36 -6.32 5.75 9.71
C TYR A 36 -4.89 6.06 9.25
N LEU A 37 -4.75 6.76 8.10
CA LEU A 37 -3.45 7.14 7.59
C LEU A 37 -2.72 8.10 8.54
N SER A 38 -3.45 8.99 9.21
CA SER A 38 -2.90 9.91 10.21
C SER A 38 -2.37 9.15 11.42
N GLU A 39 -3.12 8.18 11.93
CA GLU A 39 -2.73 7.32 13.05
C GLU A 39 -1.53 6.44 12.69
N THR A 40 -1.51 5.89 11.48
CA THR A 40 -0.45 4.97 11.02
C THR A 40 0.86 5.69 10.69
N THR A 41 0.80 6.89 10.12
CA THR A 41 2.00 7.62 9.66
C THR A 41 2.51 8.65 10.66
N GLY A 42 1.75 8.95 11.72
CA GLY A 42 2.02 10.05 12.65
C GLY A 42 1.81 11.45 12.05
N LYS A 43 1.38 11.56 10.79
CA LYS A 43 1.14 12.84 10.12
C LYS A 43 -0.23 13.38 10.44
N SER A 44 -0.39 14.70 10.42
CA SER A 44 -1.71 15.32 10.66
C SER A 44 -2.68 14.98 9.53
N ARG A 45 -3.97 14.81 9.86
CA ARG A 45 -5.04 14.58 8.87
C ARG A 45 -5.02 15.64 7.76
N GLN A 46 -4.79 16.91 8.09
CA GLN A 46 -4.75 17.98 7.09
C GLN A 46 -3.59 17.84 6.12
N SER A 47 -2.40 17.47 6.59
CA SER A 47 -1.25 17.23 5.71
C SER A 47 -1.51 16.08 4.74
N ILE A 48 -2.17 15.01 5.19
CA ILE A 48 -2.56 13.86 4.34
C ILE A 48 -3.61 14.28 3.31
N ARG A 49 -4.64 15.05 3.71
CA ARG A 49 -5.64 15.56 2.76
C ARG A 49 -5.00 16.42 1.70
N GLN A 50 -4.15 17.36 2.08
CA GLN A 50 -3.48 18.25 1.13
C GLN A 50 -2.56 17.46 0.19
N PHE A 51 -1.86 16.45 0.72
CA PHE A 51 -1.04 15.57 -0.09
C PHE A 51 -1.87 14.79 -1.12
N LEU A 52 -3.01 14.23 -0.73
CA LEU A 52 -3.95 13.58 -1.64
C LEU A 52 -4.42 14.54 -2.73
N ILE A 53 -4.93 15.72 -2.34
CA ILE A 53 -5.45 16.73 -3.28
C ILE A 53 -4.39 17.19 -4.29
N ASN A 54 -3.14 17.34 -3.87
CA ASN A 54 -2.08 17.88 -4.71
C ASN A 54 -1.43 16.85 -5.65
N ASN A 55 -1.57 15.54 -5.38
CA ASN A 55 -0.77 14.51 -6.04
C ASN A 55 -1.59 13.37 -6.67
N PHE A 56 -2.90 13.32 -6.43
CA PHE A 56 -3.75 12.20 -6.81
C PHE A 56 -5.05 12.66 -7.45
N GLU A 57 -5.71 11.75 -8.16
CA GLU A 57 -6.94 12.04 -8.88
C GLU A 57 -8.19 11.88 -7.98
N PRO A 58 -9.07 12.89 -7.87
CA PRO A 58 -10.32 12.77 -7.12
C PRO A 58 -11.25 11.73 -7.75
N GLU A 59 -12.06 11.06 -6.93
CA GLU A 59 -12.97 9.96 -7.29
C GLU A 59 -12.30 8.70 -7.85
N VAL A 60 -10.97 8.70 -8.02
CA VAL A 60 -10.17 7.54 -8.44
C VAL A 60 -9.25 7.10 -7.31
N ASP A 61 -8.39 8.01 -6.85
CA ASP A 61 -7.39 7.73 -5.84
C ASP A 61 -7.81 8.21 -4.45
N TYR A 62 -8.74 9.16 -4.37
CA TYR A 62 -9.38 9.56 -3.12
C TYR A 62 -10.80 10.06 -3.36
N TRP A 63 -11.68 9.88 -2.38
CA TRP A 63 -13.08 10.31 -2.46
C TRP A 63 -13.63 10.63 -1.08
N VAL A 64 -14.80 11.25 -1.02
CA VAL A 64 -15.52 11.53 0.22
C VAL A 64 -16.75 10.64 0.30
N ASP A 65 -16.85 9.87 1.39
CA ASP A 65 -17.98 8.99 1.67
C ASP A 65 -18.45 9.24 3.12
N GLY A 66 -19.72 9.61 3.30
CA GLY A 66 -20.29 9.94 4.61
C GLY A 66 -19.55 11.06 5.36
N GLY A 67 -19.02 12.06 4.64
CA GLY A 67 -18.26 13.17 5.22
C GLY A 67 -16.82 12.82 5.63
N LYS A 68 -16.37 11.58 5.39
CA LYS A 68 -15.00 11.12 5.63
C LYS A 68 -14.27 10.96 4.30
N MET A 69 -13.02 11.42 4.25
CA MET A 69 -12.17 11.23 3.08
C MET A 69 -11.47 9.88 3.16
N PHE A 70 -11.54 9.13 2.07
CA PHE A 70 -10.88 7.84 1.87
C PHE A 70 -9.87 7.94 0.73
N ALA A 71 -8.87 7.07 0.78
CA ALA A 71 -7.86 6.90 -0.26
C ALA A 71 -7.89 5.46 -0.78
N SER A 72 -7.63 5.29 -2.07
CA SER A 72 -7.47 4.00 -2.74
C SER A 72 -6.25 3.25 -2.20
N GLN A 73 -6.22 1.92 -2.36
CA GLN A 73 -5.07 1.10 -1.97
C GLN A 73 -3.75 1.64 -2.54
N LYS A 74 -3.75 2.08 -3.81
CA LYS A 74 -2.58 2.65 -4.49
C LYS A 74 -2.07 3.92 -3.79
N ALA A 75 -2.98 4.84 -3.46
CA ALA A 75 -2.63 6.05 -2.74
C ALA A 75 -2.15 5.73 -1.31
N VAL A 76 -2.79 4.79 -0.62
CA VAL A 76 -2.40 4.29 0.71
C VAL A 76 -0.97 3.74 0.70
N ILE A 77 -0.63 2.83 -0.21
CA ILE A 77 0.72 2.26 -0.35
C ILE A 77 1.76 3.38 -0.52
N THR A 78 1.45 4.35 -1.38
CA THR A 78 2.36 5.47 -1.66
C THR A 78 2.60 6.33 -0.42
N ILE A 79 1.54 6.61 0.35
CA ILE A 79 1.61 7.40 1.58
C ILE A 79 2.42 6.66 2.66
N LEU A 80 2.16 5.36 2.85
CA LEU A 80 2.85 4.54 3.85
C LEU A 80 4.34 4.39 3.53
N ASN A 81 4.69 4.09 2.27
CA ASN A 81 6.08 3.96 1.85
C ASN A 81 6.89 5.25 2.00
N ARG A 82 6.26 6.42 1.79
CA ARG A 82 6.92 7.73 2.02
C ARG A 82 7.07 8.09 3.49
N SER A 83 6.32 7.44 4.38
CA SER A 83 6.30 7.73 5.81
C SER A 83 7.19 6.79 6.62
N SER A 84 7.56 5.64 6.06
CA SER A 84 8.57 4.74 6.62
C SER A 84 9.96 5.39 6.50
N LYS A 85 10.40 6.06 7.57
CA LYS A 85 11.78 6.49 7.79
C LYS A 85 12.30 5.80 9.04
#